data_AF-A0A2E3C2J0-F1
#
_entry.id   AF-A0A2E3C2J0-F1
#
_cell.length_a   1.000
_cell.length_b   1.000
_cell.length_c   1.000
_cell.angle_alpha   90.00
_cell.angle_beta   90.00
_cell.angle_gamma   90.00
#
_symmetry.space_group_name_H-M   'P 1'
#
loop_
_entity.id
_entity.type
_entity.pdbx_description
1 polymer ?
#
loop_
_entity_poly.entity_id
_entity_poly.type
_entity_poly.pdbx_seq_one_letter_code
_entity_poly.pdbx_strand_id
1 'polypeptide(L)'
;MKTQLDHYTDLLYDHKFDVDDVIYALCGDTHQGRWLLHTRKGDLIQEDPANPLDVTNGDDNNHWHEIIPLPKTFLEEMFELPNYTRLTDAEKAALTDTMANVENLADLPPLFETGFAGGWLRERVKDASLKWLDARGLIPPSMTHVYRKHATSKSQGSPNRATKIILESLDN
;
A
#
# COMPACT_ATOMS: atom_id res chain seq x y z
N MET A 1 30.42 -23.61 8.08
CA MET A 1 30.02 -23.38 6.67
C MET A 1 28.52 -23.22 6.66
N LYS A 2 28.01 -22.01 6.38
CA LYS A 2 26.58 -21.82 6.09
C LYS A 2 26.32 -22.44 4.73
N THR A 3 25.30 -23.28 4.62
CA THR A 3 24.88 -23.90 3.36
C THR A 3 24.17 -22.86 2.48
N GLN A 4 24.08 -23.09 1.16
CA GLN A 4 23.28 -22.21 0.29
C GLN A 4 21.83 -22.07 0.76
N LEU A 5 21.28 -23.09 1.44
CA LEU A 5 19.96 -23.04 2.04
C LEU A 5 19.89 -22.02 3.19
N ASP A 6 20.90 -21.97 4.06
CA ASP A 6 21.00 -20.96 5.13
C ASP A 6 21.05 -19.54 4.56
N HIS A 7 21.71 -19.35 3.41
CA HIS A 7 21.75 -18.06 2.69
C HIS A 7 20.37 -17.67 2.15
N TYR A 8 19.58 -18.62 1.65
CA TYR A 8 18.20 -18.36 1.21
C TYR A 8 17.25 -18.09 2.38
N THR A 9 17.38 -18.76 3.53
CA THR A 9 16.56 -18.45 4.71
C THR A 9 16.93 -17.10 5.33
N ASP A 10 18.21 -16.72 5.37
CA ASP A 10 18.62 -15.39 5.84
C ASP A 10 18.06 -14.28 4.92
N LEU A 11 17.94 -14.53 3.60
CA LEU A 11 17.34 -13.59 2.63
C LEU A 11 15.80 -13.57 2.65
N LEU A 12 15.13 -14.64 3.10
CA LEU A 12 13.67 -14.75 3.13
C LEU A 12 13.01 -14.09 4.35
N TYR A 13 13.80 -13.74 5.37
CA TYR A 13 13.31 -13.23 6.66
C TYR A 13 13.98 -11.92 7.13
N ASP A 14 14.62 -11.18 6.22
CA ASP A 14 15.35 -9.95 6.59
C ASP A 14 14.50 -8.68 6.47
N HIS A 15 13.20 -8.82 6.18
CA HIS A 15 12.25 -7.70 6.19
C HIS A 15 11.41 -7.72 7.47
N LYS A 16 11.56 -6.67 8.26
CA LYS A 16 10.82 -6.31 9.47
C LYS A 16 10.15 -4.99 9.14
N PHE A 17 8.84 -4.96 8.94
CA PHE A 17 8.07 -3.72 8.80
C PHE A 17 6.62 -4.03 9.15
N ASP A 18 5.88 -3.02 9.61
CA ASP A 18 4.44 -3.13 9.78
C ASP A 18 3.72 -2.73 8.48
N VAL A 19 2.67 -3.46 8.11
CA VAL A 19 1.81 -3.06 6.99
C VAL A 19 1.06 -1.77 7.31
N ASP A 20 0.80 -1.51 8.59
CA ASP A 20 0.12 -0.28 9.03
C ASP A 20 1.00 0.97 8.82
N ASP A 21 2.33 0.84 8.94
CA ASP A 21 3.26 1.91 8.57
C ASP A 21 3.18 2.23 7.07
N VAL A 22 3.10 1.20 6.23
CA VAL A 22 2.94 1.39 4.78
C VAL A 22 1.58 2.03 4.45
N ILE A 23 0.50 1.59 5.12
CA ILE A 23 -0.83 2.20 4.99
C ILE A 23 -0.78 3.67 5.37
N TYR A 24 -0.13 4.02 6.48
CA TYR A 24 -0.01 5.39 6.94
C TYR A 24 0.76 6.26 5.94
N ALA A 25 1.92 5.81 5.47
CA ALA A 25 2.73 6.53 4.48
C ALA A 25 1.99 6.71 3.14
N LEU A 26 1.22 5.71 2.70
CA LEU A 26 0.39 5.81 1.49
C LEU A 26 -0.75 6.83 1.62
N CYS A 27 -1.23 7.08 2.85
CA CYS A 27 -2.18 8.15 3.15
C CYS A 27 -1.53 9.53 3.31
N GLY A 28 -0.20 9.62 3.39
CA GLY A 28 0.49 10.88 3.67
C GLY A 28 0.30 11.97 2.61
N ASP A 29 0.66 13.22 2.96
CA ASP A 29 0.68 14.32 2.00
C ASP A 29 2.04 14.42 1.29
N THR A 30 2.00 14.42 -0.05
CA THR A 30 3.16 14.63 -0.92
C THR A 30 3.91 15.94 -0.66
N HIS A 31 3.28 16.94 -0.03
CA HIS A 31 3.92 18.22 0.28
C HIS A 31 4.78 18.19 1.55
N GLN A 32 4.71 17.12 2.35
CA GLN A 32 5.42 17.00 3.63
C GLN A 32 6.72 16.19 3.55
N GLY A 33 7.31 16.06 2.34
CA GLY A 33 8.51 15.27 2.11
C GLY A 33 8.21 13.82 1.73
N ARG A 34 9.27 13.06 1.42
CA ARG A 34 9.16 11.66 1.01
C ARG A 34 9.11 10.73 2.21
N TRP A 35 8.35 9.64 2.07
CA TRP A 35 8.32 8.56 3.04
C TRP A 35 9.34 7.49 2.66
N LEU A 36 10.21 7.12 3.60
CA LEU A 36 11.25 6.12 3.43
C LEU A 36 11.03 4.97 4.41
N LEU A 37 10.96 3.75 3.88
CA LEU A 37 10.87 2.51 4.66
C LEU A 37 12.21 1.77 4.63
N HIS A 38 12.79 1.52 5.79
CA HIS A 38 13.97 0.66 5.94
C HIS A 38 13.54 -0.74 6.39
N THR A 39 13.45 -1.68 5.46
CA THR A 39 12.85 -3.00 5.73
C THR A 39 13.69 -3.88 6.64
N ARG A 40 15.02 -3.75 6.72
CA ARG A 40 15.81 -4.53 7.71
C ARG A 40 15.60 -4.06 9.16
N LYS A 41 15.39 -2.76 9.36
CA LYS A 41 15.25 -2.16 10.69
C LYS A 41 13.78 -2.05 11.14
N GLY A 42 12.85 -1.95 10.19
CA GLY A 42 11.44 -1.66 10.47
C GLY A 42 11.16 -0.21 10.76
N ASP A 43 12.00 0.69 10.25
CA ASP A 43 11.84 2.11 10.45
C ASP A 43 11.09 2.71 9.25
N LEU A 44 9.97 3.37 9.54
CA LEU A 44 9.33 4.31 8.62
C LEU A 44 9.75 5.73 9.00
N ILE A 45 10.28 6.49 8.04
CA ILE A 45 10.77 7.84 8.24
C ILE A 45 10.06 8.77 7.26
N GLN A 46 9.47 9.85 7.77
CA GLN A 46 9.12 11.01 6.96
C GLN A 46 10.32 11.93 6.88
N GLU A 47 10.82 12.18 5.68
CA GLU A 47 11.96 13.06 5.50
C GLU A 47 11.57 14.52 5.72
N ASP A 48 12.39 15.27 6.46
CA ASP A 48 12.29 16.73 6.54
C ASP A 48 12.80 17.35 5.22
N PRO A 49 11.95 18.06 4.45
CA PRO A 49 12.37 18.71 3.20
C PRO A 49 13.52 19.71 3.39
N ALA A 50 13.68 20.27 4.59
CA ALA A 50 14.78 21.18 4.89
C ALA A 50 16.11 20.47 5.12
N ASN A 51 16.10 19.17 5.47
CA ASN A 51 17.27 18.36 5.77
C ASN A 51 17.11 16.95 5.20
N PRO A 52 17.19 16.78 3.86
CA PRO A 52 17.00 15.48 3.25
C PRO A 52 18.11 14.50 3.64
N LEU A 53 17.74 13.25 3.84
CA LEU A 53 18.67 12.15 4.03
C LEU A 53 19.33 11.82 2.69
N ASP A 54 20.65 11.60 2.70
CA ASP A 54 21.38 11.10 1.53
C ASP A 54 21.16 9.60 1.36
N VAL A 55 19.93 9.24 0.99
CA VAL A 55 19.47 7.86 0.79
C VAL A 55 18.64 7.79 -0.49
N THR A 56 18.88 6.76 -1.29
CA THR A 56 18.17 6.46 -2.53
C THR A 56 17.37 5.16 -2.41
N ASN A 57 16.31 5.05 -3.21
CA ASN A 57 15.49 3.84 -3.26
C ASN A 57 16.32 2.66 -3.79
N GLY A 58 16.41 1.58 -3.02
CA GLY A 58 17.25 0.41 -3.30
C GLY A 58 18.58 0.37 -2.53
N ASP A 59 18.91 1.40 -1.73
CA ASP A 59 20.11 1.41 -0.90
C ASP A 59 20.08 0.38 0.23
N ASP A 60 21.25 0.16 0.86
CA ASP A 60 21.52 -0.88 1.86
C ASP A 60 21.07 -2.27 1.37
N ASN A 61 21.57 -2.70 0.21
CA ASN A 61 21.21 -4.00 -0.37
C ASN A 61 19.69 -4.16 -0.58
N ASN A 62 19.03 -3.14 -1.13
CA ASN A 62 17.60 -3.12 -1.40
C ASN A 62 16.72 -3.19 -0.14
N HIS A 63 17.16 -2.54 0.95
CA HIS A 63 16.37 -2.39 2.17
C HIS A 63 15.71 -1.03 2.33
N TRP A 64 16.16 0.00 1.61
CA TRP A 64 15.51 1.30 1.56
C TRP A 64 14.48 1.37 0.43
N HIS A 65 13.25 1.73 0.77
CA HIS A 65 12.18 1.91 -0.20
C HIS A 65 11.46 3.23 -0.02
N GLU A 66 11.30 3.97 -1.11
CA GLU A 66 10.46 5.15 -1.13
C GLU A 66 8.98 4.76 -1.30
N ILE A 67 8.15 5.24 -0.37
CA ILE A 67 6.69 5.15 -0.43
C ILE A 67 6.17 6.48 -0.98
N ILE A 68 5.64 6.42 -2.20
CA ILE A 68 4.95 7.55 -2.81
C ILE A 68 3.50 7.48 -2.34
N PRO A 69 2.94 8.55 -1.74
CA PRO A 69 1.54 8.58 -1.36
C PRO A 69 0.59 8.28 -2.51
N LEU A 70 -0.59 7.77 -2.18
CA LEU A 70 -1.63 7.50 -3.18
C LEU A 70 -2.06 8.80 -3.87
N PRO A 71 -2.45 8.74 -5.15
CA PRO A 71 -2.94 9.91 -5.87
C PRO A 71 -4.24 10.40 -5.24
N LYS A 72 -4.52 11.71 -5.32
CA LYS A 72 -5.77 12.30 -4.81
C LYS A 72 -7.02 11.65 -5.43
N THR A 73 -6.92 11.18 -6.67
CA THR A 73 -8.01 10.46 -7.37
C THR A 73 -8.39 9.14 -6.69
N PHE A 74 -7.52 8.57 -5.84
CA PHE A 74 -7.81 7.32 -5.12
C PHE A 74 -9.12 7.38 -4.32
N LEU A 75 -9.42 8.52 -3.69
CA LEU A 75 -10.65 8.72 -2.93
C LEU A 75 -11.91 8.60 -3.80
N GLU A 76 -11.84 9.02 -5.05
CA GLU A 76 -12.95 8.93 -6.00
C GLU A 76 -13.03 7.51 -6.58
N GLU A 77 -11.89 6.98 -7.02
CA GLU A 77 -11.77 5.67 -7.66
C GLU A 77 -12.22 4.51 -6.75
N MET A 78 -12.02 4.62 -5.43
CA MET A 78 -12.38 3.54 -4.50
C MET A 78 -13.89 3.25 -4.48
N PHE A 79 -14.74 4.22 -4.82
CA PHE A 79 -16.19 4.05 -4.90
C PHE A 79 -16.67 3.43 -6.23
N GLU A 80 -15.80 3.36 -7.23
CA GLU A 80 -16.12 2.72 -8.51
C GLU A 80 -15.84 1.21 -8.49
N LEU A 81 -15.18 0.73 -7.43
CA LEU A 81 -14.75 -0.65 -7.31
C LEU A 81 -15.93 -1.63 -7.13
N PRO A 82 -15.83 -2.88 -7.64
CA PRO A 82 -16.89 -3.90 -7.50
C PRO A 82 -17.26 -4.28 -6.06
N ASN A 83 -16.43 -3.93 -5.09
CA ASN A 83 -16.69 -4.16 -3.66
C ASN A 83 -17.58 -3.05 -3.05
N TYR A 84 -17.53 -1.82 -3.56
CA TYR A 84 -18.45 -0.76 -3.18
C TYR A 84 -19.87 -1.02 -3.73
N THR A 85 -19.96 -1.47 -4.98
CA THR A 85 -21.25 -1.74 -5.63
C THR A 85 -22.06 -2.85 -4.96
N ARG A 86 -21.39 -3.72 -4.19
CA ARG A 86 -22.00 -4.80 -3.39
C ARG A 86 -22.48 -4.38 -2.00
N LEU A 87 -22.17 -3.16 -1.57
CA LEU A 87 -22.62 -2.65 -0.29
C LEU A 87 -24.13 -2.39 -0.30
N THR A 88 -24.73 -2.60 0.86
CA THR A 88 -26.12 -2.21 1.14
C THR A 88 -26.25 -0.68 1.16
N ASP A 89 -27.48 -0.18 1.01
CA ASP A 89 -27.72 1.27 1.03
C ASP A 89 -27.36 1.90 2.38
N ALA A 90 -27.53 1.16 3.49
CA ALA A 90 -27.15 1.61 4.83
C ALA A 90 -25.62 1.73 4.98
N GLU A 91 -24.86 0.77 4.44
CA GLU A 91 -23.39 0.81 4.43
C GLU A 91 -22.85 1.94 3.55
N LYS A 92 -23.49 2.17 2.40
CA LYS A 92 -23.17 3.31 1.52
C LYS A 92 -23.44 4.64 2.23
N ALA A 93 -24.57 4.77 2.92
CA ALA A 93 -24.87 5.96 3.70
C ALA A 93 -23.84 6.20 4.80
N ALA A 94 -23.47 5.16 5.56
CA ALA A 94 -22.43 5.27 6.60
C ALA A 94 -21.06 5.68 6.03
N LEU A 95 -20.68 5.18 4.85
CA LEU A 95 -19.47 5.62 4.15
C LEU A 95 -19.56 7.09 3.73
N THR A 96 -20.69 7.51 3.14
CA THR A 96 -20.91 8.91 2.75
C THR A 96 -20.79 9.85 3.96
N ASP A 97 -21.42 9.49 5.08
CA ASP A 97 -21.40 10.29 6.31
C ASP A 97 -19.98 10.38 6.90
N THR A 98 -19.24 9.27 6.91
CA THR A 98 -17.85 9.22 7.40
C THR A 98 -16.92 10.07 6.52
N MET A 99 -17.19 10.10 5.22
CA MET A 99 -16.37 10.80 4.22
C MET A 99 -16.73 12.28 4.06
N ALA A 100 -17.78 12.77 4.72
CA ALA A 100 -18.29 14.13 4.52
C ALA A 100 -17.27 15.24 4.85
N ASN A 101 -16.29 14.95 5.70
CA ASN A 101 -15.24 15.90 6.11
C ASN A 101 -13.83 15.46 5.67
N VAL A 102 -13.71 14.48 4.77
CA VAL A 102 -12.43 14.03 4.24
C VAL A 102 -12.09 14.88 3.03
N GLU A 103 -11.07 15.72 3.15
CA GLU A 103 -10.59 16.56 2.04
C GLU A 103 -9.39 15.92 1.33
N ASN A 104 -8.59 15.17 2.08
CA ASN A 104 -7.35 14.56 1.59
C ASN A 104 -7.13 13.16 2.20
N LEU A 105 -6.20 12.41 1.62
CA LEU A 105 -5.89 11.05 2.06
C LEU A 105 -5.35 10.98 3.50
N ALA A 106 -4.71 12.04 3.99
CA ALA A 106 -4.14 12.09 5.33
C ALA A 106 -5.23 12.22 6.42
N ASP A 107 -6.47 12.52 6.04
CA ASP A 107 -7.62 12.52 6.93
C ASP A 107 -8.17 11.09 7.18
N LEU A 108 -7.75 10.08 6.39
CA LEU A 108 -8.26 8.72 6.50
C LEU A 108 -7.78 7.93 7.74
N PRO A 109 -6.49 7.96 8.15
CA PRO A 109 -6.02 7.10 9.25
C PRO A 109 -6.80 7.24 10.56
N PRO A 110 -7.18 8.45 11.02
CA PRO A 110 -8.03 8.60 12.20
C PRO A 110 -9.40 7.91 12.10
N LEU A 111 -9.89 7.68 10.87
CA LEU A 111 -11.21 7.10 10.61
C LEU A 111 -11.18 5.57 10.55
N PHE A 112 -10.03 4.91 10.44
CA PHE A 112 -9.96 3.46 10.21
C PHE A 112 -10.60 2.61 11.32
N GLU A 113 -10.63 3.11 12.55
CA GLU A 113 -11.25 2.42 13.69
C GLU A 113 -12.75 2.76 13.86
N THR A 114 -13.34 3.55 12.94
CA THR A 114 -14.72 4.00 13.01
C THR A 114 -15.71 3.01 12.39
N GLY A 115 -16.01 1.96 13.15
CA GLY A 115 -17.06 0.99 12.80
C GLY A 115 -16.86 0.37 11.42
N PHE A 116 -17.97 0.13 10.70
CA PHE A 116 -17.93 -0.49 9.38
C PHE A 116 -17.20 0.37 8.35
N ALA A 117 -17.51 1.66 8.28
CA ALA A 117 -16.97 2.57 7.27
C ALA A 117 -15.45 2.70 7.39
N GLY A 118 -14.95 2.89 8.61
CA GLY A 118 -13.52 2.90 8.91
C GLY A 118 -12.81 1.63 8.46
N GLY A 119 -13.34 0.47 8.85
CA GLY A 119 -12.78 -0.82 8.45
C GLY A 119 -12.78 -1.02 6.94
N TRP A 120 -13.85 -0.59 6.26
CA TRP A 120 -13.93 -0.66 4.80
C TRP A 120 -12.89 0.22 4.11
N LEU A 121 -12.70 1.46 4.58
CA LEU A 121 -11.68 2.40 4.07
C LEU A 121 -10.27 1.85 4.28
N ARG A 122 -9.98 1.35 5.49
CA ARG A 122 -8.68 0.73 5.80
C ARG A 122 -8.37 -0.42 4.85
N GLU A 123 -9.34 -1.29 4.58
CA GLU A 123 -9.14 -2.42 3.66
C GLU A 123 -8.86 -1.96 2.21
N ARG A 124 -9.37 -0.80 1.76
CA ARG A 124 -8.99 -0.25 0.44
C ARG A 124 -7.56 0.23 0.40
N VAL A 125 -7.10 0.95 1.42
CA VAL A 125 -5.70 1.40 1.50
C VAL A 125 -4.76 0.20 1.67
N LYS A 126 -5.18 -0.81 2.42
CA LYS A 126 -4.46 -2.07 2.57
C LYS A 126 -4.36 -2.85 1.27
N ASP A 127 -5.40 -2.88 0.45
CA ASP A 127 -5.33 -3.49 -0.89
C ASP A 127 -4.24 -2.80 -1.75
N ALA A 128 -4.10 -1.47 -1.62
CA ALA A 128 -3.06 -0.71 -2.30
C ALA A 128 -1.66 -0.95 -1.69
N SER A 129 -1.55 -1.03 -0.36
CA SER A 129 -0.27 -1.33 0.31
C SER A 129 0.27 -2.71 -0.07
N LEU A 130 -0.60 -3.71 -0.16
CA LEU A 130 -0.20 -5.04 -0.62
C LEU A 130 0.27 -5.04 -2.07
N LYS A 131 -0.36 -4.27 -2.97
CA LYS A 131 0.14 -4.12 -4.36
C LYS A 131 1.51 -3.45 -4.39
N TRP A 132 1.71 -2.41 -3.58
CA TRP A 132 2.98 -1.70 -3.46
C TRP A 132 4.11 -2.62 -2.96
N LEU A 133 3.80 -3.49 -1.98
CA LEU A 133 4.71 -4.50 -1.44
C LEU A 133 5.04 -5.60 -2.46
N ASP A 134 4.04 -6.11 -3.17
CA ASP A 134 4.20 -7.17 -4.18
C ASP A 134 5.11 -6.69 -5.33
N ALA A 135 4.89 -5.47 -5.80
CA ALA A 135 5.71 -4.84 -6.85
C ALA A 135 7.20 -4.71 -6.47
N ARG A 136 7.53 -4.74 -5.17
CA ARG A 136 8.89 -4.64 -4.62
C ARG A 136 9.44 -5.98 -4.12
N GLY A 137 8.68 -7.07 -4.26
CA GLY A 137 9.08 -8.38 -3.74
C GLY A 137 9.13 -8.45 -2.21
N LEU A 138 8.44 -7.54 -1.52
CA LEU A 138 8.45 -7.42 -0.05
C LEU A 138 7.41 -8.31 0.64
N ILE A 139 6.51 -8.95 -0.13
CA ILE A 139 5.60 -9.95 0.41
C ILE A 139 6.36 -11.28 0.58
N PRO A 140 6.47 -11.82 1.81
CA PRO A 140 7.12 -13.11 2.01
C PRO A 140 6.44 -14.21 1.16
N PRO A 141 7.20 -15.14 0.57
CA PRO A 141 6.63 -16.21 -0.27
C PRO A 141 5.54 -17.05 0.41
N SER A 142 5.61 -17.18 1.74
CA SER A 142 4.58 -17.87 2.54
C SER A 142 3.22 -17.16 2.53
N MET A 143 3.20 -15.84 2.31
CA MET A 143 1.98 -15.02 2.25
C MET A 143 1.46 -14.80 0.82
N THR A 144 2.29 -15.03 -0.21
CA THR A 144 1.91 -14.84 -1.61
C THR A 144 0.71 -15.70 -2.04
N HIS A 145 0.56 -16.91 -1.49
CA HIS A 145 -0.59 -17.79 -1.79
C HIS A 145 -1.92 -17.29 -1.22
N VAL A 146 -1.88 -16.59 -0.09
CA VAL A 146 -3.05 -15.97 0.55
C VAL A 146 -3.43 -14.72 -0.23
N TYR A 147 -2.45 -13.88 -0.56
CA TYR A 147 -2.66 -12.68 -1.36
C TYR A 147 -3.22 -12.98 -2.74
N ARG A 148 -2.64 -13.92 -3.49
CA ARG A 148 -3.17 -14.31 -4.81
C ARG A 148 -4.59 -14.86 -4.71
N LYS A 149 -4.94 -15.65 -3.70
CA LYS A 149 -6.33 -16.11 -3.52
C LYS A 149 -7.30 -14.96 -3.30
N HIS A 150 -6.91 -13.89 -2.61
CA HIS A 150 -7.74 -12.69 -2.46
C HIS A 150 -7.78 -11.84 -3.74
N ALA A 151 -6.67 -11.73 -4.48
CA ALA A 151 -6.62 -11.03 -5.76
C ALA A 151 -7.36 -11.78 -6.90
N THR A 152 -7.43 -13.11 -6.84
CA THR A 152 -8.06 -13.96 -7.88
C THR A 152 -9.38 -14.59 -7.45
N SER A 153 -9.94 -14.26 -6.29
CA SER A 153 -11.31 -14.68 -5.91
C SER A 153 -12.38 -13.77 -6.55
N LYS A 154 -12.27 -13.64 -7.88
CA LYS A 154 -13.34 -13.51 -8.91
C LYS A 154 -12.73 -12.91 -10.18
N SER A 155 -12.00 -13.72 -10.94
CA SER A 155 -11.76 -13.46 -12.36
C SER A 155 -11.44 -14.78 -13.06
N GLN A 156 -12.48 -15.58 -13.30
CA GLN A 156 -12.52 -16.36 -14.54
C GLN A 156 -13.32 -15.52 -15.53
N GLY A 157 -12.62 -14.75 -16.37
CA GLY A 157 -13.25 -13.95 -17.42
C GLY A 157 -12.36 -12.87 -18.00
N SER A 158 -11.51 -13.28 -18.96
CA SER A 158 -10.84 -12.48 -20.02
C SER A 158 -9.99 -11.24 -19.65
N PRO A 159 -8.89 -11.00 -20.41
CA PRO A 159 -7.95 -9.92 -20.12
C PRO A 159 -8.60 -8.58 -20.51
N ASN A 160 -9.01 -7.79 -19.51
CA ASN A 160 -9.53 -6.46 -19.76
C ASN A 160 -8.40 -5.45 -19.92
N ARG A 161 -8.55 -4.64 -20.97
CA ARG A 161 -7.61 -3.74 -21.64
C ARG A 161 -7.23 -2.49 -20.81
N ALA A 162 -7.19 -2.59 -19.48
CA ALA A 162 -6.81 -1.51 -18.57
C ALA A 162 -5.31 -1.52 -18.21
N THR A 163 -4.59 -2.58 -18.57
CA THR A 163 -3.16 -2.81 -18.24
C THR A 163 -2.18 -1.88 -18.97
N LYS A 164 -2.65 -0.91 -19.79
CA LYS A 164 -1.75 -0.15 -20.66
C LYS A 164 -1.31 1.23 -20.14
N ILE A 165 -1.92 1.79 -19.10
CA ILE A 165 -1.70 3.22 -18.79
C ILE A 165 -0.63 3.47 -17.72
N ILE A 166 -0.25 2.48 -16.89
CA ILE A 166 0.69 2.74 -15.77
C ILE A 166 2.15 2.36 -16.09
N LEU A 167 2.40 1.55 -17.13
CA LEU A 167 3.75 1.07 -17.46
C LEU A 167 4.53 1.92 -18.47
N GLU A 168 3.90 2.88 -19.16
CA GLU A 168 4.60 3.69 -20.18
C GLU A 168 5.28 4.95 -19.61
N SER A 169 5.26 5.19 -18.29
CA SER A 169 5.86 6.38 -17.66
C SER A 169 7.15 6.11 -16.85
N LEU A 170 7.69 4.89 -16.88
CA LEU A 170 8.92 4.53 -16.16
C LEU A 170 10.14 4.31 -17.07
N ASP A 171 10.00 4.51 -18.37
CA ASP A 171 11.12 4.56 -19.32
C ASP A 171 11.23 5.97 -19.91
N ASN A 172 11.82 6.89 -19.14
CA ASN A 172 12.57 8.05 -19.64
C ASN A 172 13.46 8.64 -18.55
#